data_AF-A0A7V9PJ88-F1
#
_entry.id   AF-A0A7V9PJ88-F1
#
_cell.length_a   1.000
_cell.length_b   1.000
_cell.length_c   1.000
_cell.angle_alpha   90.00
_cell.angle_beta   90.00
_cell.angle_gamma   90.00
#
_symmetry.space_group_name_H-M   'P 1'
#
loop_
_entity.id
_entity.type
_entity.pdbx_description
1 polymer ?
#
loop_
_entity_poly.entity_id
_entity_poly.type
_entity_poly.pdbx_seq_one_letter_code
_entity_poly.pdbx_strand_id
1 'polypeptide(L)' 'MSDIHENDAMICRACQHEERASEGYPCIECGTFICLICSFRGVQRCRECAGKAAQRGPA' A
#
# COMPACT_ATOMS: atom_id res chain seq x y z
N MET A 1 -13.65 -29.96 -1.78
CA MET A 1 -14.21 -28.75 -1.13
C MET A 1 -13.04 -28.04 -0.48
N SER A 2 -12.41 -27.14 -1.22
CA SER A 2 -11.26 -26.36 -0.75
C SER A 2 -11.66 -24.90 -0.86
N ASP A 3 -12.63 -24.51 -0.06
CA ASP A 3 -13.13 -23.15 -0.01
C ASP A 3 -12.35 -22.41 1.08
N ILE A 4 -11.02 -22.37 0.89
CA ILE A 4 -10.18 -21.48 1.68
C ILE A 4 -10.37 -20.11 1.03
N HIS A 5 -11.44 -19.41 1.41
CA HIS A 5 -11.48 -17.97 1.29
C HIS A 5 -10.42 -17.42 2.24
N GLU A 6 -9.15 -17.56 1.85
CA GLU A 6 -8.05 -16.90 2.53
C GLU A 6 -8.44 -15.43 2.59
N ASN A 7 -8.43 -14.89 3.81
CA ASN A 7 -8.80 -13.50 4.07
C ASN A 7 -7.75 -12.62 3.39
N ASP A 8 -7.93 -12.38 2.09
CA ASP A 8 -7.14 -11.49 1.24
C ASP A 8 -7.39 -10.03 1.62
N ALA A 9 -7.95 -9.75 2.79
CA ALA A 9 -8.08 -8.41 3.30
C ALA A 9 -6.74 -7.95 3.90
N MET A 10 -6.14 -6.92 3.32
CA MET A 10 -4.95 -6.26 3.87
C MET A 10 -5.19 -4.78 4.12
N ILE A 11 -4.57 -4.25 5.17
CA ILE A 11 -4.61 -2.83 5.50
C ILE A 11 -3.59 -2.06 4.67
N CYS A 12 -4.07 -1.12 3.86
CA CYS A 12 -3.22 -0.22 3.08
C CYS A 12 -2.34 0.65 4.00
N ARG A 13 -1.02 0.61 3.81
CA ARG A 13 -0.06 1.41 4.60
C ARG A 13 0.03 2.88 4.16
N ALA A 14 -0.73 3.27 3.13
CA ALA A 14 -0.89 4.67 2.73
C ALA A 14 -2.16 5.31 3.35
N CYS A 15 -3.33 4.67 3.21
CA CYS A 15 -4.61 5.25 3.64
C CYS A 15 -5.23 4.60 4.89
N GLN A 16 -4.69 3.47 5.38
CA GLN A 16 -5.19 2.72 6.55
C GLN A 16 -6.59 2.12 6.38
N HIS A 17 -7.06 1.95 5.15
CA HIS A 17 -8.27 1.20 4.84
C HIS A 17 -7.94 -0.27 4.55
N GLU A 18 -8.85 -1.15 4.95
CA GLU A 18 -8.84 -2.57 4.60
C GLU A 18 -9.35 -2.75 3.17
N GLU A 19 -8.56 -3.43 2.34
CA GLU A 19 -8.83 -3.65 0.92
C GLU A 19 -8.34 -5.04 0.50
N ARG A 20 -8.75 -5.50 -0.68
CA ARG A 20 -8.26 -6.77 -1.24
C ARG A 20 -6.78 -6.68 -1.62
N ALA A 21 -5.99 -7.56 -1.04
CA ALA A 21 -4.56 -7.72 -1.19
C ALA A 21 -4.17 -8.10 -2.61
N SER A 22 -4.94 -9.00 -3.22
CA SER A 22 -4.76 -9.50 -4.58
C SER A 22 -4.82 -8.40 -5.65
N GLU A 23 -5.39 -7.24 -5.33
CA GLU A 23 -5.56 -6.11 -6.26
C GLU A 23 -4.61 -4.93 -5.97
N GLY A 24 -3.86 -4.95 -4.88
CA GLY A 24 -2.96 -3.85 -4.53
C GLY A 24 -1.55 -3.96 -5.10
N TYR A 25 -0.77 -2.92 -4.85
CA TYR A 25 0.60 -2.77 -5.32
C TYR A 25 1.56 -2.57 -4.14
N PRO A 26 2.82 -3.02 -4.25
CA PRO A 26 3.82 -2.80 -3.21
C PRO A 26 4.35 -1.36 -3.22
N CYS A 27 4.65 -0.83 -2.03
CA CYS A 27 5.41 0.40 -1.85
C CYS A 27 6.80 0.28 -2.50
N ILE A 28 7.19 1.28 -3.30
CA ILE A 28 8.46 1.27 -4.05
C ILE A 28 9.73 1.27 -3.17
N GLU A 29 9.60 1.61 -1.88
CA GLU A 29 10.76 1.67 -0.97
C GLU A 29 10.85 0.49 0.00
N CYS A 30 9.72 0.03 0.53
CA CYS A 30 9.72 -0.99 1.60
C CYS A 30 8.85 -2.22 1.29
N GLY A 31 8.23 -2.28 0.11
CA GLY A 31 7.40 -3.43 -0.31
C GLY A 31 6.05 -3.55 0.40
N THR A 32 5.72 -2.64 1.32
CA THR A 32 4.45 -2.69 2.06
C THR A 32 3.22 -2.53 1.16
N PHE A 33 2.12 -3.16 1.54
CA PHE A 33 0.87 -3.13 0.78
C PHE A 33 0.27 -1.72 0.63
N ILE A 34 -0.02 -1.33 -0.60
CA ILE A 34 -0.78 -0.15 -0.99
C ILE A 34 -2.00 -0.61 -1.80
N CYS A 35 -3.21 -0.21 -1.38
CA CYS A 35 -4.42 -0.62 -2.08
C CYS A 35 -4.52 -0.06 -3.51
N LEU A 36 -5.34 -0.72 -4.33
CA LEU A 36 -5.59 -0.34 -5.73
C LEU A 36 -6.03 1.12 -5.87
N ILE A 37 -6.90 1.61 -4.99
CA ILE A 37 -7.38 3.01 -4.98
C ILE A 37 -6.25 4.00 -4.77
N CYS A 38 -5.30 3.71 -3.87
CA CYS A 38 -4.12 4.54 -3.66
C CYS A 38 -3.20 4.50 -4.88
N SER A 39 -3.01 3.33 -5.49
CA SER A 39 -2.24 3.18 -6.73
C SER A 39 -2.83 4.02 -7.87
N PHE A 40 -4.15 3.99 -8.08
CA PHE A 40 -4.83 4.82 -9.08
C PHE A 40 -4.70 6.32 -8.83
N ARG A 41 -4.57 6.74 -7.56
CA ARG A 41 -4.29 8.13 -7.19
C ARG A 41 -2.82 8.54 -7.39
N GLY A 42 -1.97 7.64 -7.89
CA GLY A 42 -0.53 7.86 -8.07
C GLY A 42 0.29 7.68 -6.79
N VAL A 43 -0.27 7.09 -5.73
CA VAL A 43 0.46 6.83 -4.49
C VAL A 43 1.35 5.60 -4.66
N GLN A 44 2.65 5.84 -4.77
CA GLN A 44 3.65 4.77 -4.91
C GLN A 44 4.41 4.45 -3.61
N ARG A 45 4.26 5.30 -2.59
CA ARG A 45 4.95 5.17 -1.29
C ARG A 45 3.93 5.09 -0.15
N CYS A 46 4.20 4.24 0.84
CA CYS A 46 3.42 4.23 2.09
C CYS A 46 3.62 5.53 2.88
N ARG A 47 2.77 5.78 3.88
CA ARG A 47 2.81 7.03 4.66
C ARG A 47 4.18 7.29 5.29
N GLU A 48 4.84 6.25 5.78
CA GLU A 48 6.17 6.33 6.40
C GLU A 48 7.26 6.71 5.39
N CYS A 49 7.29 6.05 4.22
CA CYS A 49 8.26 6.33 3.16
C CYS A 49 8.01 7.70 2.51
N ALA A 50 6.74 8.07 2.31
CA ALA A 50 6.38 9.41 1.84
C ALA A 50 6.85 10.49 2.83
N GLY A 51 6.68 10.25 4.14
CA GLY A 51 7.23 11.10 5.19
C GLY A 51 8.75 11.25 5.06
N LYS A 52 9.49 10.14 5.03
CA LYS A 52 10.96 10.12 4.88
C LYS A 52 11.47 10.86 3.64
N ALA A 53 10.75 10.78 2.53
CA ALA A 53 11.08 11.51 1.31
C ALA A 53 10.85 13.02 1.45
N ALA A 54 9.76 13.44 2.10
CA ALA A 54 9.45 14.85 2.32
C ALA A 54 10.46 15.55 3.24
N GLN A 55 10.93 14.88 4.29
CA GLN A 55 11.99 15.38 5.19
C GLN A 55 13.38 15.41 4.53
N ARG A 56 13.58 14.75 3.39
CA ARG A 56 14.87 14.75 2.70
C ARG A 56 15.15 16.01 1.87
N GLY A 57 14.13 16.84 1.61
CA GLY A 57 14.25 18.11 0.87
C GLY A 57 14.83 17.96 -0.55
N PRO A 58 14.57 18.90 -1.48
CA PRO A 58 15.44 19.03 -2.64
C PRO A 58 16.79 19.53 -2.12
N ALA A 59 17.87 18.81 -2.42
CA ALA A 59 19.23 19.33 -2.26
C ALA A 59 19.45 20.54 -3.17
#